data_AF-A0A2R6GH05-F1
#
_entry.id   AF-A0A2R6GH05-F1
#
_cell.length_a   1.000
_cell.length_b   1.000
_cell.length_c   1.000
_cell.angle_alpha   90.00
_cell.angle_beta   90.00
_cell.angle_gamma   90.00
#
_symmetry.space_group_name_H-M   'P 1'
#
loop_
_entity.id
_entity.type
_entity.pdbx_description
1 polymer ?
#
loop_
_entity_poly.entity_id
_entity_poly.type
_entity_poly.pdbx_seq_one_letter_code
_entity_poly.pdbx_strand_id
1 'polypeptide(L)'
;MDLRHLPHQNVCVDDGLNPGAISPDSSNCGFDRSQAHSVPEDGDFTLPDRSDDDPERSGDVVYEGDATAVHADHDDTDDRAGVEFTVTNDADQDLTITHLTVTPHDGSIDELHDEDDGVGRWVSEVHVDADLQNGVCDVPGSTFLPRTFDMTNDWFDDSADQVAVLSAGSPGSVALGRFEAGGAPVDVVGEWVDVELDYELADGTTDTASFTLDPA
;
A
#
# COMPACT_ATOMS: atom_id res chain seq x y z
N MET A 1 30.84 40.25 -5.22
CA MET A 1 31.42 38.90 -5.27
C MET A 1 30.25 37.97 -5.48
N ASP A 2 30.17 37.40 -6.68
CA ASP A 2 29.02 36.66 -7.21
C ASP A 2 29.26 35.16 -6.99
N LEU A 3 28.28 34.46 -6.40
CA LEU A 3 28.27 33.03 -6.11
C LEU A 3 27.44 32.36 -7.21
N ARG A 4 28.07 31.53 -8.06
CA ARG A 4 27.36 30.61 -8.95
C ARG A 4 27.80 29.18 -8.67
N HIS A 5 26.80 28.34 -8.46
CA HIS A 5 26.86 26.91 -8.22
C HIS A 5 26.47 26.15 -9.51
N LEU A 6 26.77 24.84 -9.54
CA LEU A 6 26.49 23.76 -10.53
C LEU A 6 27.67 23.35 -11.46
N PRO A 7 27.78 22.07 -11.91
CA PRO A 7 27.58 20.78 -11.22
C PRO A 7 28.75 19.80 -11.46
N HIS A 8 29.01 18.84 -10.56
CA HIS A 8 29.87 17.68 -10.88
C HIS A 8 28.99 16.53 -11.37
N GLN A 9 29.08 16.26 -12.67
CA GLN A 9 28.41 15.13 -13.31
C GLN A 9 29.18 13.84 -13.02
N ASN A 10 28.49 12.81 -12.55
CA ASN A 10 29.01 11.45 -12.60
C ASN A 10 28.97 10.99 -14.07
N VAL A 11 30.15 10.97 -14.69
CA VAL A 11 30.36 10.42 -16.03
C VAL A 11 30.58 8.93 -15.88
N CYS A 12 29.64 8.13 -16.39
CA CYS A 12 29.94 6.75 -16.76
C CYS A 12 30.92 6.80 -17.95
N VAL A 13 32.15 6.36 -17.75
CA VAL A 13 33.12 6.22 -18.85
C VAL A 13 32.89 4.86 -19.49
N ASP A 14 32.36 4.87 -20.71
CA ASP A 14 32.23 3.74 -21.61
C ASP A 14 33.61 3.47 -22.24
N ASP A 15 34.32 2.44 -21.78
CA ASP A 15 35.55 1.96 -22.43
C ASP A 15 35.17 1.05 -23.60
N GLY A 16 34.74 1.68 -24.69
CA GLY A 16 34.33 0.99 -25.90
C GLY A 16 35.44 0.13 -26.52
N LEU A 17 35.20 -1.18 -26.62
CA LEU A 17 35.68 -2.02 -27.71
C LEU A 17 34.62 -3.09 -28.07
N ASN A 18 34.02 -2.90 -29.26
CA ASN A 18 33.25 -3.80 -30.13
C ASN A 18 31.71 -3.63 -30.17
N PRO A 19 31.10 -3.29 -31.34
CA PRO A 19 29.67 -3.05 -31.48
C PRO A 19 28.92 -4.35 -31.79
N GLY A 20 27.88 -4.65 -31.00
CA GLY A 20 26.86 -5.65 -31.37
C GLY A 20 26.75 -6.85 -30.44
N ALA A 21 26.34 -6.63 -29.18
CA ALA A 21 25.58 -7.60 -28.39
C ALA A 21 24.91 -6.84 -27.22
N ILE A 22 23.57 -6.85 -27.15
CA ILE A 22 22.83 -6.41 -25.97
C ILE A 22 22.60 -7.67 -25.12
N SER A 23 23.19 -7.72 -23.94
CA SER A 23 22.85 -8.71 -22.91
C SER A 23 22.85 -7.98 -21.57
N PRO A 24 21.70 -7.87 -20.86
CA PRO A 24 21.68 -7.31 -19.52
C PRO A 24 21.87 -8.45 -18.50
N ASP A 25 23.11 -8.66 -18.08
CA ASP A 25 23.38 -9.13 -16.72
C ASP A 25 24.44 -8.17 -16.15
N SER A 26 24.05 -7.41 -15.14
CA SER A 26 24.92 -6.51 -14.39
C SER A 26 24.80 -6.80 -12.92
N SER A 27 24.97 -8.07 -12.57
CA SER A 27 25.51 -8.43 -11.27
C SER A 27 26.98 -7.98 -11.23
N ASN A 28 27.33 -7.23 -10.17
CA ASN A 28 28.68 -7.06 -9.63
C ASN A 28 29.45 -5.75 -9.96
N CYS A 29 29.08 -4.65 -9.29
CA CYS A 29 30.03 -3.58 -8.95
C CYS A 29 30.47 -3.75 -7.49
N GLY A 30 31.58 -4.44 -7.27
CA GLY A 30 32.20 -4.63 -5.96
C GLY A 30 32.93 -3.38 -5.46
N PHE A 31 32.71 -3.02 -4.19
CA PHE A 31 33.40 -1.92 -3.49
C PHE A 31 34.85 -2.31 -3.15
N ASP A 32 35.82 -1.62 -3.74
CA ASP A 32 37.26 -1.73 -3.39
C ASP A 32 37.58 -0.93 -2.11
N ARG A 33 38.03 -1.65 -1.06
CA ARG A 33 38.28 -1.16 0.31
C ARG A 33 39.67 -0.55 0.50
N SER A 34 40.20 0.24 -0.43
CA SER A 34 41.59 0.70 -0.34
C SER A 34 41.84 2.20 -0.49
N GLN A 35 40.98 3.08 0.06
CA GLN A 35 41.37 4.45 0.43
C GLN A 35 40.70 4.90 1.74
N ALA A 36 41.26 4.45 2.87
CA ALA A 36 40.94 5.00 4.19
C ALA A 36 41.65 6.36 4.35
N HIS A 37 40.88 7.45 4.31
CA HIS A 37 41.28 8.74 4.87
C HIS A 37 40.29 9.11 5.98
N SER A 38 40.75 8.86 7.21
CA SER A 38 40.31 9.34 8.52
C SER A 38 38.96 10.08 8.60
N VAL A 39 37.93 9.40 9.11
CA VAL A 39 36.68 10.00 9.60
C VAL A 39 36.63 9.73 11.12
N PRO A 40 36.30 10.73 11.97
CA PRO A 40 36.43 10.61 13.42
C PRO A 40 35.53 9.54 14.01
N GLU A 41 36.10 8.78 14.95
CA GLU A 41 35.39 7.88 15.87
C GLU A 41 34.46 8.73 16.75
N ASP A 42 33.16 8.46 16.64
CA ASP A 42 32.07 8.69 17.61
C ASP A 42 30.78 8.95 16.83
N GLY A 43 30.26 7.87 16.24
CA GLY A 43 28.98 7.84 15.56
C GLY A 43 28.50 6.40 15.57
N ASP A 44 27.66 6.08 16.55
CA ASP A 44 26.86 4.86 16.58
C ASP A 44 25.99 4.87 15.31
N PHE A 45 26.47 4.19 14.26
CA PHE A 45 25.70 3.95 13.05
C PHE A 45 24.96 2.64 13.29
N THR A 46 23.86 2.73 14.02
CA THR A 46 22.81 1.73 13.97
C THR A 46 22.31 1.71 12.53
N LEU A 47 22.70 0.67 11.78
CA LEU A 47 21.94 0.25 10.62
C LEU A 47 20.49 0.05 11.11
N PRO A 48 19.46 0.60 10.45
CA PRO A 48 18.10 0.23 10.80
C PRO A 48 18.01 -1.29 10.59
N ASP A 49 17.86 -1.96 11.72
CA ASP A 49 17.37 -3.32 11.83
C ASP A 49 15.96 -3.28 11.25
N ARG A 50 15.81 -3.61 9.96
CA ARG A 50 14.50 -3.84 9.36
C ARG A 50 13.96 -5.12 10.00
N SER A 51 13.34 -4.95 11.16
CA SER A 51 12.27 -5.83 11.56
C SER A 51 11.13 -5.54 10.59
N ASP A 52 10.61 -6.55 9.92
CA ASP A 52 9.55 -6.44 8.90
C ASP A 52 8.16 -6.08 9.53
N ASP A 53 8.15 -5.44 10.71
CA ASP A 53 6.99 -5.08 11.53
C ASP A 53 7.04 -3.59 11.98
N ASP A 54 7.86 -2.74 11.35
CA ASP A 54 8.01 -1.32 11.75
C ASP A 54 6.92 -0.47 11.05
N PRO A 55 6.13 0.34 11.78
CA PRO A 55 5.03 1.09 11.19
C PRO A 55 5.50 2.04 10.09
N GLU A 56 4.86 1.95 8.93
CA GLU A 56 5.17 2.77 7.75
C GLU A 56 4.33 4.05 7.77
N ARG A 57 4.98 5.22 7.86
CA ARG A 57 4.29 6.51 7.79
C ARG A 57 4.31 7.07 6.38
N SER A 58 3.14 7.40 5.86
CA SER A 58 2.97 8.17 4.63
C SER A 58 1.97 9.31 4.86
N GLY A 59 2.45 10.55 4.76
CA GLY A 59 1.64 11.72 5.13
C GLY A 59 1.23 11.71 6.61
N ASP A 60 -0.07 11.87 6.84
CA ASP A 60 -0.71 11.86 8.16
C ASP A 60 -1.31 10.48 8.52
N VAL A 61 -1.02 9.45 7.72
CA VAL A 61 -1.46 8.08 7.98
C VAL A 61 -0.24 7.21 8.31
N VAL A 62 -0.40 6.36 9.30
CA VAL A 62 0.57 5.33 9.69
C VAL A 62 -0.04 3.97 9.44
N TYR A 63 0.59 3.14 8.61
CA TYR A 63 0.29 1.72 8.49
C TYR A 63 1.06 0.96 9.57
N GLU A 64 0.40 0.06 10.31
CA GLU A 64 0.99 -0.63 11.47
C GLU A 64 1.85 -1.85 11.10
N GLY A 65 1.98 -2.22 9.82
CA GLY A 65 2.75 -3.38 9.39
C GLY A 65 2.08 -4.73 9.69
N ASP A 66 0.76 -4.74 9.94
CA ASP A 66 0.02 -5.88 10.49
C ASP A 66 -0.91 -6.58 9.48
N ALA A 67 -0.57 -6.53 8.19
CA ALA A 67 -1.40 -7.13 7.16
C ALA A 67 -1.55 -8.64 7.40
N THR A 68 -2.80 -9.10 7.44
CA THR A 68 -3.14 -10.50 7.68
C THR A 68 -4.02 -11.01 6.56
N ALA A 69 -3.67 -12.17 5.99
CA ALA A 69 -4.56 -12.84 5.05
C ALA A 69 -5.67 -13.58 5.84
N VAL A 70 -6.91 -13.37 5.45
CA VAL A 70 -8.08 -13.94 6.12
C VAL A 70 -8.90 -14.81 5.17
N HIS A 71 -9.62 -15.76 5.75
CA HIS A 71 -10.68 -16.45 5.01
C HIS A 71 -11.86 -15.49 4.84
N ALA A 72 -12.04 -14.98 3.63
CA ALA A 72 -13.26 -14.31 3.23
C ALA A 72 -14.26 -15.39 2.78
N ASP A 73 -15.14 -15.79 3.70
CA ASP A 73 -16.04 -16.94 3.54
C ASP A 73 -16.95 -16.82 2.30
N HIS A 74 -16.73 -17.68 1.31
CA HIS A 74 -17.74 -18.26 0.42
C HIS A 74 -17.07 -19.39 -0.38
N ASP A 75 -17.83 -20.39 -0.84
CA ASP A 75 -17.36 -21.52 -1.66
C ASP A 75 -16.53 -22.66 -1.01
N ASP A 76 -16.53 -22.81 0.33
CA ASP A 76 -15.83 -23.91 1.03
C ASP A 76 -14.34 -24.03 0.61
N THR A 77 -13.68 -22.91 0.28
CA THR A 77 -12.23 -22.89 0.01
C THR A 77 -11.45 -22.72 1.30
N ASP A 78 -10.31 -23.40 1.41
CA ASP A 78 -9.36 -23.20 2.52
C ASP A 78 -8.42 -22.01 2.21
N ASP A 79 -8.71 -21.19 1.19
CA ASP A 79 -7.85 -20.09 0.76
C ASP A 79 -8.08 -18.85 1.63
N ARG A 80 -6.98 -18.17 1.99
CA ARG A 80 -7.03 -16.90 2.72
C ARG A 80 -6.98 -15.77 1.71
N ALA A 81 -8.12 -15.56 1.06
CA ALA A 81 -8.21 -14.67 -0.08
C ALA A 81 -8.66 -13.25 0.27
N GLY A 82 -8.93 -12.94 1.55
CA GLY A 82 -9.15 -11.56 2.01
C GLY A 82 -7.91 -10.98 2.68
N VAL A 83 -7.86 -9.66 2.85
CA VAL A 83 -6.78 -8.98 3.60
C VAL A 83 -7.36 -8.04 4.65
N GLU A 84 -6.82 -8.11 5.88
CA GLU A 84 -7.05 -7.12 6.93
C GLU A 84 -5.76 -6.37 7.26
N PHE A 85 -5.83 -5.06 7.53
CA PHE A 85 -4.70 -4.30 8.06
C PHE A 85 -5.17 -3.07 8.87
N THR A 86 -4.29 -2.52 9.70
CA THR A 86 -4.57 -1.34 10.53
C THR A 86 -3.87 -0.09 10.01
N VAL A 87 -4.61 1.02 9.98
CA VAL A 87 -4.05 2.36 9.76
C VAL A 87 -4.39 3.28 10.93
N THR A 88 -3.48 4.18 11.27
CA THR A 88 -3.68 5.18 12.32
C THR A 88 -3.66 6.58 11.71
N ASN A 89 -4.67 7.39 12.04
CA ASN A 89 -4.67 8.82 11.76
C ASN A 89 -3.70 9.52 12.71
N ASP A 90 -2.52 9.93 12.23
CA ASP A 90 -1.53 10.68 13.02
C ASP A 90 -1.65 12.21 12.86
N ALA A 91 -2.69 12.69 12.17
CA ALA A 91 -3.03 14.11 12.15
C ALA A 91 -3.56 14.57 13.53
N ASP A 92 -3.49 15.88 13.78
CA ASP A 92 -4.14 16.53 14.92
C ASP A 92 -5.61 16.90 14.66
N GLN A 93 -6.20 16.35 13.60
CA GLN A 93 -7.56 16.60 13.13
C GLN A 93 -8.25 15.28 12.72
N ASP A 94 -9.58 15.32 12.58
CA ASP A 94 -10.32 14.20 12.00
C ASP A 94 -9.91 14.02 10.53
N LEU A 95 -9.78 12.76 10.12
CA LEU A 95 -9.37 12.34 8.78
C LEU A 95 -10.50 11.54 8.15
N THR A 96 -10.88 11.93 6.93
CA THR A 96 -11.89 11.25 6.12
C THR A 96 -11.21 10.50 4.99
N ILE A 97 -11.35 9.18 4.93
CA ILE A 97 -10.87 8.36 3.81
C ILE A 97 -11.88 8.46 2.67
N THR A 98 -11.42 8.88 1.50
CA THR A 98 -12.28 9.14 0.34
C THR A 98 -12.09 8.12 -0.77
N HIS A 99 -10.87 7.65 -0.98
CA HIS A 99 -10.57 6.63 -1.98
C HIS A 99 -9.53 5.65 -1.46
N LEU A 100 -9.60 4.43 -1.98
CA LEU A 100 -8.63 3.39 -1.73
C LEU A 100 -8.25 2.75 -3.07
N THR A 101 -6.97 2.75 -3.41
CA THR A 101 -6.45 2.07 -4.60
C THR A 101 -5.76 0.78 -4.17
N VAL A 102 -6.10 -0.34 -4.83
CA VAL A 102 -5.50 -1.65 -4.60
C VAL A 102 -4.77 -2.10 -5.85
N THR A 103 -3.50 -2.48 -5.70
CA THR A 103 -2.65 -2.99 -6.79
C THR A 103 -1.86 -4.22 -6.33
N PRO A 104 -2.29 -5.44 -6.68
CA PRO A 104 -1.50 -6.65 -6.46
C PRO A 104 -0.18 -6.62 -7.24
N HIS A 105 0.91 -7.13 -6.66
CA HIS A 105 2.19 -7.29 -7.36
C HIS A 105 2.17 -8.50 -8.29
N ASP A 106 1.49 -9.58 -7.91
CA ASP A 106 1.21 -10.67 -8.82
C ASP A 106 0.09 -10.25 -9.79
N GLY A 107 0.48 -9.97 -11.03
CA GLY A 107 -0.47 -9.61 -12.10
C GLY A 107 -1.39 -10.76 -12.54
N SER A 108 -1.31 -11.93 -11.93
CA SER A 108 -2.32 -12.98 -12.08
C SER A 108 -3.55 -12.74 -11.21
N ILE A 109 -3.40 -12.01 -10.10
CA ILE A 109 -4.49 -11.56 -9.24
C ILE A 109 -5.13 -10.35 -9.92
N ASP A 110 -6.28 -10.57 -10.55
CA ASP A 110 -6.89 -9.61 -11.46
C ASP A 110 -8.26 -9.13 -10.99
N GLU A 111 -8.79 -9.65 -9.88
CA GLU A 111 -10.10 -9.28 -9.38
C GLU A 111 -10.12 -9.14 -7.85
N LEU A 112 -10.96 -8.22 -7.38
CA LEU A 112 -11.50 -8.21 -6.02
C LEU A 112 -12.99 -8.53 -6.15
N HIS A 113 -13.47 -9.48 -5.37
CA HIS A 113 -14.77 -10.10 -5.58
C HIS A 113 -15.68 -9.89 -4.37
N ASP A 114 -16.86 -9.34 -4.63
CA ASP A 114 -18.07 -9.44 -3.81
C ASP A 114 -19.08 -10.43 -4.43
N GLU A 115 -19.49 -11.44 -3.63
CA GLU A 115 -20.38 -12.53 -4.06
C GLU A 115 -21.83 -12.37 -3.62
N ASP A 116 -22.17 -11.41 -2.77
CA ASP A 116 -23.52 -11.26 -2.23
C ASP A 116 -24.10 -9.89 -2.55
N ASP A 117 -25.43 -9.76 -2.59
CA ASP A 117 -26.08 -8.45 -2.69
C ASP A 117 -26.05 -7.72 -1.32
N GLY A 118 -25.07 -8.04 -0.46
CA GLY A 118 -24.99 -7.61 0.93
C GLY A 118 -23.88 -6.59 1.13
N VAL A 119 -24.04 -5.70 2.10
CA VAL A 119 -23.04 -4.65 2.36
C VAL A 119 -22.37 -4.84 3.71
N GLY A 120 -21.05 -4.77 3.74
CA GLY A 120 -20.26 -4.74 4.96
C GLY A 120 -18.96 -5.54 4.91
N ARG A 121 -18.38 -5.74 6.10
CA ARG A 121 -17.07 -6.39 6.24
C ARG A 121 -17.06 -7.81 5.68
N TRP A 122 -16.08 -8.10 4.81
CA TRP A 122 -15.91 -9.36 4.08
C TRP A 122 -16.99 -9.68 3.06
N VAL A 123 -17.95 -8.78 2.85
CA VAL A 123 -18.96 -8.89 1.80
C VAL A 123 -18.61 -7.89 0.71
N SER A 124 -18.49 -6.62 1.07
CA SER A 124 -18.05 -5.56 0.15
C SER A 124 -16.56 -5.63 -0.14
N GLU A 125 -16.15 -5.09 -1.29
CA GLU A 125 -14.75 -5.01 -1.70
C GLU A 125 -13.87 -4.26 -0.71
N VAL A 126 -14.38 -3.16 -0.17
CA VAL A 126 -13.65 -2.35 0.82
C VAL A 126 -14.56 -2.05 1.98
N HIS A 127 -14.09 -2.37 3.18
CA HIS A 127 -14.71 -1.96 4.43
C HIS A 127 -13.68 -1.36 5.36
N VAL A 128 -14.02 -0.26 6.02
CA VAL A 128 -13.15 0.41 6.99
C VAL A 128 -13.91 0.59 8.30
N ASP A 129 -13.45 -0.07 9.35
CA ASP A 129 -13.88 0.17 10.72
C ASP A 129 -13.17 1.41 11.26
N ALA A 130 -13.92 2.45 11.61
CA ALA A 130 -13.39 3.70 12.14
C ALA A 130 -14.24 4.21 13.31
N ASP A 131 -13.64 4.99 14.20
CA ASP A 131 -14.25 5.32 15.48
C ASP A 131 -15.39 6.35 15.40
N LEU A 132 -15.34 7.27 14.43
CA LEU A 132 -16.39 8.26 14.21
C LEU A 132 -17.45 7.78 13.22
N GLN A 133 -17.02 7.19 12.11
CA GLN A 133 -17.91 6.65 11.09
C GLN A 133 -17.19 5.58 10.26
N ASN A 134 -17.73 4.37 10.22
CA ASN A 134 -17.24 3.32 9.33
C ASN A 134 -17.43 3.71 7.86
N GLY A 135 -16.54 3.25 7.01
CA GLY A 135 -16.68 3.38 5.57
C GLY A 135 -16.87 2.06 4.85
N VAL A 136 -17.56 2.09 3.72
CA VAL A 136 -17.76 0.93 2.86
C VAL A 136 -17.80 1.37 1.40
N CYS A 137 -17.26 0.55 0.51
CA CYS A 137 -17.43 0.68 -0.93
C CYS A 137 -17.83 -0.69 -1.46
N ASP A 138 -19.03 -0.74 -2.04
CA ASP A 138 -19.69 -1.94 -2.53
C ASP A 138 -19.86 -1.84 -4.04
N VAL A 139 -19.03 -2.56 -4.79
CA VAL A 139 -19.07 -2.57 -6.25
C VAL A 139 -19.87 -3.78 -6.70
N PRO A 140 -20.88 -3.63 -7.59
CA PRO A 140 -21.68 -4.78 -8.03
C PRO A 140 -20.85 -5.91 -8.66
N GLY A 141 -20.71 -7.03 -7.94
CA GLY A 141 -20.00 -8.25 -8.36
C GLY A 141 -18.49 -8.04 -8.53
N SER A 142 -17.80 -8.95 -9.23
CA SER A 142 -16.35 -8.84 -9.43
C SER A 142 -15.91 -7.51 -10.04
N THR A 143 -14.86 -6.94 -9.46
CA THR A 143 -14.14 -5.82 -10.02
C THR A 143 -12.72 -6.18 -10.44
N PHE A 144 -12.28 -5.67 -11.59
CA PHE A 144 -10.89 -5.80 -12.02
C PHE A 144 -9.91 -4.97 -11.18
N LEU A 145 -8.74 -5.54 -10.93
CA LEU A 145 -7.57 -4.89 -10.31
C LEU A 145 -6.47 -4.62 -11.37
N PRO A 146 -5.62 -3.59 -11.17
CA PRO A 146 -5.66 -2.61 -10.09
C PRO A 146 -6.84 -1.64 -10.23
N ARG A 147 -7.39 -1.17 -9.11
CA ARG A 147 -8.54 -0.25 -9.10
C ARG A 147 -8.52 0.70 -7.92
N THR A 148 -9.03 1.91 -8.17
CA THR A 148 -9.42 2.89 -7.16
C THR A 148 -10.90 2.75 -6.85
N PHE A 149 -11.20 2.50 -5.59
CA PHE A 149 -12.52 2.46 -4.98
C PHE A 149 -12.87 3.88 -4.50
N ASP A 150 -13.98 4.43 -4.98
CA ASP A 150 -14.49 5.74 -4.59
C ASP A 150 -15.49 5.57 -3.46
N MET A 151 -15.08 5.88 -2.22
CA MET A 151 -15.94 5.76 -1.03
C MET A 151 -16.93 6.92 -0.90
N THR A 152 -16.85 7.92 -1.79
CA THR A 152 -17.79 9.05 -1.84
C THR A 152 -18.98 8.79 -2.76
N ASN A 153 -18.90 7.73 -3.58
CA ASN A 153 -19.87 7.33 -4.58
C ASN A 153 -19.51 5.91 -5.04
N ASP A 154 -19.94 4.90 -4.27
CA ASP A 154 -19.57 3.49 -4.50
C ASP A 154 -20.30 2.84 -5.70
N TRP A 155 -21.13 3.63 -6.38
CA TRP A 155 -21.94 3.24 -7.54
C TRP A 155 -23.11 2.30 -7.22
N PHE A 156 -23.46 2.15 -5.93
CA PHE A 156 -24.69 1.50 -5.47
C PHE A 156 -25.73 2.54 -5.01
N ASP A 157 -27.03 2.33 -5.33
CA ASP A 157 -28.13 3.19 -4.83
C ASP A 157 -28.75 2.53 -3.60
N ASP A 158 -27.94 2.43 -2.55
CA ASP A 158 -28.43 2.19 -1.20
C ASP A 158 -27.87 3.26 -0.25
N SER A 159 -28.35 3.28 0.99
CA SER A 159 -27.87 4.26 1.97
C SER A 159 -26.48 3.92 2.54
N ALA A 160 -25.73 3.01 1.93
CA ALA A 160 -24.49 2.49 2.48
C ALA A 160 -23.26 3.32 2.11
N ASP A 161 -23.32 4.15 1.05
CA ASP A 161 -22.34 5.20 0.71
C ASP A 161 -21.87 5.94 1.97
N GLN A 162 -20.73 5.50 2.51
CA GLN A 162 -20.15 6.05 3.72
C GLN A 162 -18.64 6.09 3.57
N VAL A 163 -18.12 7.30 3.59
CA VAL A 163 -16.70 7.54 3.84
C VAL A 163 -16.35 7.12 5.26
N ALA A 164 -15.14 6.61 5.45
CA ALA A 164 -14.63 6.33 6.79
C ALA A 164 -14.11 7.63 7.42
N VAL A 165 -14.42 7.87 8.70
CA VAL A 165 -13.94 9.04 9.44
C VAL A 165 -13.26 8.59 10.72
N LEU A 166 -11.99 8.91 10.86
CA LEU A 166 -11.15 8.62 12.02
C LEU A 166 -10.90 9.89 12.83
N SER A 167 -11.06 9.84 14.15
CA SER A 167 -10.62 10.94 15.01
C SER A 167 -9.10 11.04 15.06
N ALA A 168 -8.58 12.22 15.43
CA ALA A 168 -7.16 12.46 15.59
C ALA A 168 -6.48 11.44 16.53
N GLY A 169 -5.43 10.78 16.06
CA GLY A 169 -4.67 9.77 16.81
C GLY A 169 -5.36 8.42 16.95
N SER A 170 -6.48 8.18 16.26
CA SER A 170 -7.22 6.92 16.35
C SER A 170 -6.84 5.93 15.24
N PRO A 171 -6.83 4.62 15.56
CA PRO A 171 -6.69 3.58 14.57
C PRO A 171 -8.02 3.26 13.88
N GLY A 172 -7.94 2.75 12.66
CA GLY A 172 -9.02 2.11 11.92
C GLY A 172 -8.53 0.81 11.26
N SER A 173 -9.42 -0.17 11.15
CA SER A 173 -9.14 -1.45 10.49
C SER A 173 -9.73 -1.41 9.08
N VAL A 174 -8.91 -1.77 8.09
CA VAL A 174 -9.30 -1.89 6.70
C VAL A 174 -9.39 -3.37 6.34
N ALA A 175 -10.51 -3.75 5.74
CA ALA A 175 -10.78 -5.07 5.21
C ALA A 175 -10.97 -4.98 3.70
N LEU A 176 -10.15 -5.71 2.95
CA LEU A 176 -10.32 -5.92 1.52
C LEU A 176 -11.03 -7.26 1.31
N GLY A 177 -11.97 -7.27 0.36
CA GLY A 177 -12.71 -8.45 -0.06
C GLY A 177 -11.84 -9.54 -0.67
N ARG A 178 -12.45 -10.44 -1.43
CA ARG A 178 -11.76 -11.64 -1.89
C ARG A 178 -10.94 -11.40 -3.15
N PHE A 179 -9.64 -11.62 -3.10
CA PHE A 179 -8.75 -11.60 -4.25
C PHE A 179 -8.91 -12.85 -5.10
N GLU A 180 -9.00 -12.66 -6.41
CA GLU A 180 -9.17 -13.75 -7.38
C GLU A 180 -8.21 -13.63 -8.57
N ALA A 181 -7.94 -14.78 -9.19
CA ALA A 181 -7.21 -14.91 -10.44
C ALA A 181 -8.07 -15.65 -11.47
N GLY A 182 -8.63 -14.91 -12.42
CA GLY A 182 -9.51 -15.47 -13.45
C GLY A 182 -10.79 -16.09 -12.87
N GLY A 183 -11.36 -15.47 -11.84
CA GLY A 183 -12.60 -15.89 -11.17
C GLY A 183 -12.45 -17.05 -10.19
N ALA A 184 -11.24 -17.30 -9.69
CA ALA A 184 -10.97 -18.29 -8.65
C ALA A 184 -10.23 -17.63 -7.48
N PRO A 185 -10.60 -17.93 -6.21
CA PRO A 185 -9.91 -17.41 -5.04
C PRO A 185 -8.41 -17.71 -5.04
N VAL A 186 -7.63 -16.78 -4.52
CA VAL A 186 -6.17 -16.91 -4.35
C VAL A 186 -5.80 -16.79 -2.88
N ASP A 187 -5.03 -17.74 -2.32
CA ASP A 187 -4.39 -17.55 -1.01
C ASP A 187 -3.34 -16.44 -1.13
N VAL A 188 -3.59 -15.27 -0.54
CA VAL A 188 -2.74 -14.08 -0.68
C VAL A 188 -1.61 -14.00 0.36
N VAL A 189 -1.35 -15.09 1.09
CA VAL A 189 -0.23 -15.11 2.04
C VAL A 189 1.12 -14.99 1.34
N GLY A 190 1.86 -13.97 1.74
CA GLY A 190 3.16 -13.60 1.17
C GLY A 190 3.06 -12.93 -0.20
N GLU A 191 1.86 -12.59 -0.67
CA GLU A 191 1.64 -11.87 -1.92
C GLU A 191 1.56 -10.36 -1.63
N TRP A 192 2.52 -9.60 -2.16
CA TRP A 192 2.56 -8.17 -1.93
C TRP A 192 1.45 -7.42 -2.65
N VAL A 193 0.84 -6.46 -1.95
CA VAL A 193 -0.22 -5.60 -2.47
C VAL A 193 0.10 -4.15 -2.15
N ASP A 194 0.22 -3.30 -3.16
CA ASP A 194 0.33 -1.85 -2.96
C ASP A 194 -1.05 -1.26 -2.70
N VAL A 195 -1.14 -0.42 -1.66
CA VAL A 195 -2.34 0.33 -1.31
C VAL A 195 -2.04 1.83 -1.31
N GLU A 196 -2.94 2.60 -1.92
CA GLU A 196 -2.96 4.06 -1.81
C GLU A 196 -4.28 4.52 -1.18
N LEU A 197 -4.21 5.34 -0.13
CA LEU A 197 -5.35 5.92 0.57
C LEU A 197 -5.40 7.43 0.33
N ASP A 198 -6.42 7.90 -0.39
CA ASP A 198 -6.69 9.33 -0.53
C ASP A 198 -7.60 9.81 0.60
N TYR A 199 -7.18 10.87 1.30
CA TYR A 199 -7.90 11.38 2.46
C TYR A 199 -8.08 12.91 2.46
N GLU A 200 -9.05 13.37 3.23
CA GLU A 200 -9.33 14.79 3.52
C GLU A 200 -9.35 15.03 5.04
N LEU A 201 -8.59 16.02 5.50
CA LEU A 201 -8.62 16.48 6.90
C LEU A 201 -9.77 17.47 7.13
N ALA A 202 -10.17 17.65 8.39
CA ALA A 202 -11.27 18.55 8.77
C ALA A 202 -11.16 20.01 8.29
N ASP A 203 -9.95 20.50 7.98
CA ASP A 203 -9.71 21.82 7.41
C ASP A 203 -9.82 21.89 5.87
N GLY A 204 -10.11 20.76 5.21
CA GLY A 204 -10.22 20.59 3.77
C GLY A 204 -8.90 20.29 3.06
N THR A 205 -7.80 20.07 3.79
CA THR A 205 -6.53 19.61 3.22
C THR A 205 -6.68 18.17 2.75
N THR A 206 -6.21 17.87 1.54
CA THR A 206 -6.23 16.52 0.96
C THR A 206 -4.81 16.03 0.73
N ASP A 207 -4.55 14.75 0.95
CA ASP A 207 -3.28 14.10 0.62
C ASP A 207 -3.49 12.60 0.33
N THR A 208 -2.42 11.91 -0.07
CA THR A 208 -2.39 10.48 -0.36
C THR A 208 -1.36 9.78 0.52
N ALA A 209 -1.75 8.69 1.16
CA ALA A 209 -0.85 7.77 1.84
C ALA A 209 -0.61 6.51 1.00
N SER A 210 0.63 6.06 0.87
CA SER A 210 0.97 4.84 0.12
C SER A 210 1.81 3.91 0.98
N PHE A 211 1.49 2.62 0.98
CA PHE A 211 2.25 1.57 1.65
C PHE A 211 2.07 0.23 0.93
N THR A 212 3.00 -0.70 1.18
CA THR A 212 2.96 -2.06 0.60
C THR A 212 2.61 -3.05 1.71
N LEU A 213 1.57 -3.84 1.48
CA LEU A 213 1.14 -4.91 2.38
C LEU A 213 1.92 -6.19 2.09
N ASP A 214 2.27 -6.94 3.15
CA ASP A 214 2.77 -8.31 3.09
C ASP A 214 1.90 -9.21 3.98
N PRO A 215 0.73 -9.69 3.48
CA PRO A 215 -0.22 -10.44 4.29
C PRO A 215 0.36 -11.77 4.78
N ALA A 216 0.32 -12.02 6.10
CA ALA A 216 0.83 -13.25 6.73
C ALA A 216 -0.26 -14.26 7.13
#